data_AF-A0AAF0Q850-F1
#
_entry.id   AF-A0AAF0Q850-F1
#
_cell.length_a   1.000
_cell.length_b   1.000
_cell.length_c   1.000
_cell.angle_alpha   90.00
_cell.angle_beta   90.00
_cell.angle_gamma   90.00
#
_symmetry.space_group_name_H-M   'P 1'
#
loop_
_entity.id
_entity.type
_entity.pdbx_description
1 polymer ?
#
loop_
_entity_poly.entity_id
_entity_poly.type
_entity_poly.pdbx_seq_one_letter_code
_entity_poly.pdbx_strand_id
1 'polypeptide(L)'
;MSSSSAELKMALAKRVLSRVGSIVATVMLVHTIIHNYIPRELHAYLFFGIKNMFTKFSKQLTMVIDEFDGLVNNKIYEAATIYLANKLSPHIRRLKISKTEKEKISTSPWNVMRR
;
A
#
# COMPACT_ATOMS: atom_id res chain seq x y z
N MET A 1 15.11 42.82 -11.60
CA MET A 1 13.93 41.93 -11.58
C MET A 1 13.87 41.18 -10.23
N SER A 2 13.19 41.71 -9.20
CA SER A 2 13.12 41.05 -7.87
C SER A 2 11.75 40.43 -7.56
N SER A 3 10.65 41.11 -7.94
CA SER A 3 9.27 40.74 -7.58
C SER A 3 8.86 39.30 -7.93
N SER A 4 9.26 38.81 -9.11
CA SER A 4 8.86 37.48 -9.62
C SER A 4 9.36 36.32 -8.74
N SER A 5 10.53 36.46 -8.09
CA SER A 5 11.09 35.41 -7.23
C SER A 5 10.30 35.23 -5.94
N ALA A 6 9.75 36.32 -5.39
CA ALA A 6 8.95 36.29 -4.17
C ALA A 6 7.59 35.61 -4.39
N GLU A 7 6.85 35.97 -5.46
CA GLU A 7 5.60 35.31 -5.83
C GLU A 7 5.77 33.80 -6.05
N LEU A 8 6.86 33.41 -6.72
CA LEU A 8 7.26 32.01 -6.94
C LEU A 8 7.58 31.23 -5.66
N LYS A 9 7.69 31.88 -4.49
CA LYS A 9 7.77 31.20 -3.18
C LYS A 9 6.45 31.26 -2.40
N MET A 10 5.66 32.32 -2.58
CA MET A 10 4.36 32.47 -1.93
C MET A 10 3.33 31.45 -2.41
N ALA A 11 3.29 31.13 -3.71
CA ALA A 11 2.29 30.23 -4.28
C ALA A 11 2.36 28.79 -3.71
N LEU A 12 3.56 28.21 -3.58
CA LEU A 12 3.74 26.86 -3.04
C LEU A 12 3.74 26.84 -1.51
N ALA A 13 4.19 27.89 -0.82
CA ALA A 13 3.99 28.04 0.63
C ALA A 13 2.49 28.04 0.99
N LYS A 14 1.66 28.80 0.25
CA LYS A 14 0.20 28.80 0.43
C LYS A 14 -0.42 27.42 0.19
N ARG A 15 0.00 26.68 -0.83
CA ARG A 15 -0.47 25.30 -1.11
C ARG A 15 -0.11 24.32 0.02
N VAL A 16 1.12 24.36 0.52
CA VAL A 16 1.56 23.52 1.64
C VAL A 16 0.79 23.87 2.91
N LEU A 17 0.68 25.16 3.25
CA LEU A 17 -0.05 25.63 4.42
C LEU A 17 -1.55 25.26 4.35
N SER A 18 -2.19 25.41 3.19
CA SER A 18 -3.58 25.00 2.97
C SER A 18 -3.77 23.49 3.16
N ARG A 19 -2.86 22.67 2.63
CA ARG A 19 -2.90 21.21 2.79
C ARG A 19 -2.67 20.78 4.24
N VAL A 20 -1.69 21.37 4.94
CA VAL A 20 -1.43 21.12 6.36
C VAL A 20 -2.62 21.57 7.21
N GLY A 21 -3.16 22.76 6.96
CA GLY A 21 -4.33 23.29 7.67
C GLY A 21 -5.58 22.42 7.51
N SER A 22 -5.85 21.93 6.30
CA SER A 22 -6.95 20.98 6.05
C SER A 22 -6.77 19.64 6.80
N ILE A 23 -5.54 19.11 6.85
CA ILE A 23 -5.22 17.90 7.64
C ILE A 23 -5.44 18.17 9.13
N VAL A 24 -4.89 19.27 9.67
CA VAL A 24 -5.03 19.65 11.09
C VAL A 24 -6.49 19.85 11.46
N ALA A 25 -7.27 20.57 10.64
CA ALA A 25 -8.70 20.78 10.87
C ALA A 25 -9.48 19.44 10.89
N THR A 26 -9.16 18.53 9.97
CA THR A 26 -9.78 17.18 9.93
C THR A 26 -9.41 16.38 11.18
N VAL A 27 -8.14 16.40 11.60
CA VAL A 27 -7.67 15.72 12.82
C VAL A 27 -8.34 16.31 14.07
N MET A 28 -8.47 17.63 14.19
CA MET A 28 -9.15 18.27 15.32
C MET A 28 -10.64 17.95 15.34
N LEU A 29 -11.32 17.91 14.19
CA LEU A 29 -12.73 17.50 14.10
C LEU A 29 -12.92 16.05 14.56
N VAL A 30 -12.11 15.12 14.06
CA VAL A 30 -12.15 13.70 14.46
C VAL A 30 -11.82 13.54 15.96
N HIS A 31 -10.79 14.23 16.46
CA HIS A 31 -10.46 14.25 17.89
C HIS A 31 -11.65 14.74 18.73
N THR A 32 -12.30 15.82 18.31
CA THR A 32 -13.46 16.41 18.99
C THR A 32 -14.62 15.42 19.06
N ILE A 33 -14.91 14.69 17.98
CA ILE A 33 -15.96 13.67 17.96
C ILE A 33 -15.60 12.50 18.89
N ILE A 34 -14.36 12.00 18.82
CA ILE A 34 -13.90 10.89 19.67
C ILE A 34 -13.99 11.30 21.15
N HIS A 35 -13.43 12.43 21.55
CA HIS A 35 -13.37 12.84 22.96
C HIS A 35 -14.75 13.18 23.55
N ASN A 36 -15.66 13.76 22.77
CA ASN A 36 -16.97 14.17 23.29
C ASN A 36 -18.06 13.10 23.18
N TYR A 37 -17.90 12.08 22.31
CA TYR A 37 -18.97 11.12 22.01
C TYR A 37 -18.61 9.65 22.23
N ILE A 38 -17.32 9.32 22.40
CA ILE A 38 -16.84 7.93 22.45
C ILE A 38 -16.26 7.62 23.85
N PRO A 39 -16.98 6.88 24.71
CA PRO A 39 -16.44 6.46 26.01
C PRO A 39 -15.21 5.56 25.87
N ARG A 40 -14.37 5.55 26.92
CA ARG A 40 -13.02 4.95 26.90
C ARG A 40 -13.03 3.46 26.56
N GLU A 41 -14.08 2.72 26.93
CA GLU A 41 -14.22 1.30 26.53
C GLU A 41 -14.24 1.11 25.01
N LEU A 42 -14.89 2.01 24.26
CA LEU A 42 -15.03 1.89 22.80
C LEU A 42 -13.73 2.20 22.05
N HIS A 43 -12.77 2.91 22.66
CA HIS A 43 -11.45 3.14 22.05
C HIS A 43 -10.73 1.82 21.75
N ALA A 44 -10.83 0.84 22.66
CA ALA A 44 -10.21 -0.48 22.46
C ALA A 44 -10.85 -1.22 21.27
N TYR A 45 -12.18 -1.16 21.16
CA TYR A 45 -12.92 -1.77 20.05
C TYR A 45 -12.61 -1.10 18.71
N LEU A 46 -12.61 0.23 18.65
CA LEU A 46 -12.25 0.99 17.45
C LEU A 46 -10.79 0.74 17.04
N PHE A 47 -9.85 0.79 17.98
CA PHE A 47 -8.45 0.51 17.70
C PHE A 47 -8.25 -0.92 17.20
N PHE A 48 -8.89 -1.92 17.82
CA PHE A 48 -8.83 -3.30 17.36
C PHE A 48 -9.46 -3.47 15.97
N GLY A 49 -10.62 -2.87 15.71
CA GLY A 49 -11.28 -2.87 14.41
C GLY A 49 -10.40 -2.26 13.31
N ILE A 50 -9.89 -1.04 13.54
CA ILE A 50 -9.00 -0.32 12.64
C ILE A 50 -7.70 -1.12 12.39
N LYS A 51 -7.07 -1.64 13.46
CA LYS A 51 -5.88 -2.50 13.36
C LYS A 51 -6.16 -3.76 12.54
N ASN A 52 -7.29 -4.45 12.78
CA ASN A 52 -7.70 -5.65 12.07
C ASN A 52 -7.96 -5.38 10.58
N MET A 53 -8.53 -4.21 10.23
CA MET A 53 -8.62 -3.76 8.84
C MET A 53 -7.23 -3.59 8.24
N PHE A 54 -6.33 -2.83 8.88
CA PHE A 54 -4.96 -2.65 8.38
C PHE A 54 -4.13 -3.94 8.28
N THR A 55 -4.34 -4.94 9.16
CA THR A 55 -3.67 -6.24 9.04
C THR A 55 -4.23 -7.09 7.90
N LYS A 56 -5.50 -6.91 7.51
CA LYS A 56 -6.08 -7.55 6.33
C LYS A 56 -5.57 -6.94 5.02
N PHE A 57 -5.19 -5.66 5.01
CA PHE A 57 -4.40 -5.04 3.94
C PHE A 57 -2.92 -5.47 3.99
N SER A 58 -2.69 -6.79 3.97
CA SER A 58 -1.37 -7.42 4.09
C SER A 58 -0.33 -6.81 3.13
N LYS A 59 0.90 -6.60 3.62
CA LYS A 59 1.98 -5.88 2.92
C LYS A 59 2.57 -6.59 1.69
N GLN A 60 1.95 -7.66 1.21
CA GLN A 60 2.49 -8.53 0.16
C GLN A 60 1.48 -8.58 -0.99
N LEU A 61 1.89 -8.20 -2.21
CA LEU A 61 1.04 -8.01 -3.42
C LEU A 61 1.77 -8.59 -4.65
N THR A 62 1.13 -9.42 -5.51
CA THR A 62 1.79 -10.32 -6.49
C THR A 62 2.02 -9.56 -7.77
N MET A 63 2.93 -10.17 -8.51
CA MET A 63 2.53 -10.63 -9.82
C MET A 63 3.12 -12.02 -10.03
N VAL A 64 2.28 -13.03 -10.34
CA VAL A 64 2.78 -14.18 -11.11
C VAL A 64 2.63 -13.71 -12.55
N ILE A 65 3.70 -13.83 -13.33
CA ILE A 65 3.74 -13.44 -14.73
C ILE A 65 4.35 -14.63 -15.44
N ASP A 66 3.55 -15.30 -16.26
CA ASP A 66 4.00 -16.45 -17.04
C ASP A 66 4.92 -15.99 -18.18
N GLU A 67 5.98 -16.75 -18.42
CA GLU A 67 7.01 -16.45 -19.43
C GLU A 67 6.46 -16.48 -20.87
N PHE A 68 5.44 -17.30 -21.11
CA PHE A 68 4.79 -17.48 -22.40
C PHE A 68 3.28 -17.22 -22.28
N ASP A 69 2.73 -16.49 -23.25
CA ASP A 69 1.29 -16.38 -23.48
C ASP A 69 0.96 -17.28 -24.69
N GLY A 70 0.64 -18.56 -24.40
CA GLY A 70 0.53 -19.61 -25.40
C GLY A 70 1.89 -20.01 -26.00
N LEU A 71 2.06 -19.78 -27.31
CA LEU A 71 3.30 -20.08 -28.06
C LEU A 71 4.21 -18.86 -28.25
N VAL A 72 3.88 -17.72 -27.63
CA VAL A 72 4.58 -16.43 -27.82
C VAL A 72 5.11 -15.92 -26.49
N ASN A 73 6.34 -15.40 -26.48
CA ASN A 73 6.97 -14.86 -25.27
C ASN A 73 6.17 -13.67 -24.72
N ASN A 74 5.95 -13.66 -23.41
CA ASN A 74 5.22 -12.60 -22.74
C ASN A 74 6.11 -11.37 -22.53
N LYS A 75 5.80 -10.28 -23.25
CA LYS A 75 6.52 -9.00 -23.13
C LYS A 75 6.49 -8.40 -21.72
N ILE A 76 5.49 -8.74 -20.90
CA ILE A 76 5.38 -8.31 -19.51
C ILE A 76 6.40 -9.06 -18.63
N TYR A 77 6.66 -10.34 -18.92
CA TYR A 77 7.70 -11.13 -18.24
C TYR A 77 9.10 -10.60 -18.55
N GLU A 78 9.38 -10.29 -19.83
CA GLU A 78 10.63 -9.67 -20.27
C GLU A 78 10.86 -8.31 -19.59
N ALA A 79 9.87 -7.42 -19.64
CA ALA A 79 9.93 -6.10 -19.01
C ALA A 79 10.10 -6.18 -17.48
N ALA A 80 9.39 -7.11 -16.83
CA ALA A 80 9.55 -7.36 -15.40
C ALA A 80 10.95 -7.89 -15.05
N THR A 81 11.50 -8.79 -15.87
CA THR A 81 12.84 -9.35 -15.70
C THR A 81 13.91 -8.25 -15.82
N ILE A 82 13.84 -7.41 -16.85
CA ILE A 82 14.77 -6.27 -17.04
C ILE A 82 14.64 -5.26 -15.88
N TYR A 83 13.41 -4.91 -15.49
CA TYR A 83 13.17 -3.97 -14.40
C TYR A 83 13.70 -4.51 -13.06
N LEU A 84 13.43 -5.78 -12.74
CA LEU A 84 13.89 -6.43 -11.53
C LEU A 84 15.42 -6.59 -11.53
N ALA A 85 16.04 -7.03 -12.63
CA ALA A 85 17.49 -7.11 -12.73
C ALA A 85 18.19 -5.76 -12.51
N ASN A 86 17.57 -4.65 -12.95
CA ASN A 86 18.09 -3.30 -12.76
C ASN A 86 17.77 -2.70 -11.37
N LYS A 87 16.65 -3.09 -10.74
CA LYS A 87 16.26 -2.62 -9.39
C LYS A 87 16.85 -3.44 -8.25
N LEU A 88 17.12 -4.72 -8.47
CA LEU A 88 17.68 -5.60 -7.47
C LEU A 88 19.21 -5.46 -7.50
N SER A 89 19.76 -4.79 -6.48
CA SER A 89 21.18 -4.89 -6.17
C SER A 89 21.58 -6.38 -6.09
N PRO A 90 22.77 -6.80 -6.58
CA PRO A 90 23.16 -8.23 -6.70
C PRO A 90 23.16 -9.05 -5.40
N HIS A 91 22.82 -8.43 -4.26
CA HIS A 91 22.64 -9.05 -2.95
C HIS A 91 21.19 -9.50 -2.64
N ILE A 92 20.18 -9.11 -3.42
CA ILE A 92 18.76 -9.37 -3.09
C ILE A 92 18.30 -10.71 -3.66
N ARG A 93 18.39 -11.77 -2.84
CA ARG A 93 18.11 -13.17 -3.23
C ARG A 93 16.65 -13.56 -3.48
N ARG A 94 15.65 -12.77 -3.07
CA ARG A 94 14.21 -13.10 -3.26
C ARG A 94 13.31 -11.88 -3.00
N LEU A 95 12.41 -11.56 -3.93
CA LEU A 95 11.39 -10.53 -3.77
C LEU A 95 9.99 -11.18 -3.79
N LYS A 96 9.42 -11.51 -2.62
CA LYS A 96 8.09 -12.16 -2.50
C LYS A 96 6.96 -11.15 -2.36
N ILE A 97 5.90 -11.43 -3.11
CA ILE A 97 4.91 -10.48 -3.60
C ILE A 97 3.63 -11.36 -3.84
N SER A 98 2.44 -11.07 -3.25
CA SER A 98 1.20 -11.93 -3.31
C SER A 98 -0.21 -11.25 -3.18
N LYS A 99 -0.78 -10.83 -4.33
CA LYS A 99 -2.06 -10.22 -4.73
C LYS A 99 -3.05 -11.36 -4.96
N THR A 100 -3.86 -11.56 -3.94
CA THR A 100 -4.92 -12.55 -3.93
C THR A 100 -6.19 -11.94 -4.53
N GLU A 101 -6.63 -12.45 -5.68
CA GLU A 101 -7.98 -12.21 -6.17
C GLU A 101 -8.79 -13.51 -6.11
N LYS A 102 -9.63 -13.62 -5.06
CA LYS A 102 -10.77 -14.55 -4.93
C LYS A 102 -10.41 -16.05 -4.88
N GLU A 103 -10.12 -16.55 -3.67
CA GLU A 103 -10.02 -17.99 -3.39
C GLU A 103 -11.29 -18.49 -2.67
N LYS A 104 -12.04 -19.39 -3.31
CA LYS A 104 -12.90 -20.40 -2.65
C LYS A 104 -13.50 -21.43 -3.63
N ILE A 105 -12.76 -22.49 -3.92
CA ILE A 105 -13.33 -23.86 -3.93
C ILE A 105 -12.30 -24.74 -3.22
N SER A 106 -12.68 -25.27 -2.05
CA SER A 106 -11.87 -26.24 -1.32
C SER A 106 -12.24 -27.64 -1.80
N THR A 107 -11.27 -28.39 -2.34
CA THR A 107 -11.25 -29.88 -2.36
C THR A 107 -9.93 -30.39 -2.96
N SER A 108 -9.00 -30.82 -2.11
CA SER A 108 -8.38 -32.15 -2.27
C SER A 108 -7.69 -32.58 -0.96
N PRO A 109 -7.65 -33.89 -0.65
CA PRO A 109 -7.00 -34.44 0.54
C PRO A 109 -5.60 -35.00 0.24
N TRP A 110 -4.84 -35.31 1.32
CA TRP A 110 -3.51 -35.94 1.33
C TRP A 110 -2.37 -35.04 0.78
N ASN A 111 -1.31 -34.68 1.50
CA ASN A 111 -0.66 -35.19 2.73
C ASN A 111 0.00 -36.58 2.62
N VAL A 112 0.85 -36.73 1.59
CA VAL A 112 1.82 -37.79 1.31
C VAL A 112 2.97 -37.09 0.56
N MET A 113 4.28 -37.25 0.82
CA MET A 113 5.06 -37.97 1.83
C MET A 113 6.41 -37.24 1.97
N ARG A 114 7.08 -37.35 3.13
CA ARG A 114 8.49 -36.94 3.29
C ARG A 114 9.43 -37.66 2.29
N ARG A 115 10.11 -36.91 1.43
CA ARG A 115 11.58 -36.80 1.45
C ARG A 115 12.07 -35.60 0.65
#